data_AF-A0A3E5ELU4-F1
#
_entry.id   AF-A0A3E5ELU4-F1
#
_cell.length_a   1.000
_cell.length_b   1.000
_cell.length_c   1.000
_cell.angle_alpha   90.00
_cell.angle_beta   90.00
_cell.angle_gamma   90.00
#
_symmetry.space_group_name_H-M   'P 1'
#
loop_
_entity.id
_entity.type
_entity.pdbx_description
1 polymer ?
#
loop_
_entity_poly.entity_id
_entity_poly.type
_entity_poly.pdbx_seq_one_letter_code
_entity_poly.pdbx_strand_id
1 'polypeptide(L)'
;MVFLRRYRKPGTGCGKRDTGTRSDGNSNSGTDNRSSTGYTGHPEVLYNDGTYTGTGIGYGGKINICVTIKDGMITEVSQTNEGETPRYFRNAWNVIQPAIIAKQSTDGIDTVSGATYSSEGILYGAKSALEQALKTSDITATPTPNPTATPEPTAAPEPTAAPEPTATPEPTATPEPTAAPEPTAAPEPTTAPGAGYKDGSYTGTGEGFNGQVTVTINVSGGNIVSAGYDGEDDEPEFSNAWNGIYNQVLGRQSADGLDTVSGATYSSNGLIQAFQSAISQAK
;
A
#
# COMPACT_ATOMS: atom_id res chain seq x y z
N MET A 1 -34.82 16.07 -39.96
CA MET A 1 -34.68 15.12 -38.84
C MET A 1 -33.29 15.29 -38.23
N VAL A 2 -33.22 15.77 -37.00
CA VAL A 2 -31.97 15.87 -36.22
C VAL A 2 -31.66 14.50 -35.65
N PHE A 3 -30.53 13.90 -36.04
CA PHE A 3 -30.03 12.68 -35.42
C PHE A 3 -29.43 13.02 -34.05
N LEU A 4 -30.12 12.68 -32.96
CA LEU A 4 -29.55 12.72 -31.62
C LEU A 4 -28.41 11.70 -31.54
N ARG A 5 -27.18 12.19 -31.40
CA ARG A 5 -26.02 11.38 -31.01
C ARG A 5 -26.29 10.81 -29.62
N ARG A 6 -26.44 9.49 -29.51
CA ARG A 6 -26.43 8.80 -28.22
C ARG A 6 -25.06 9.00 -27.59
N TYR A 7 -25.04 9.67 -26.44
CA TYR A 7 -23.89 9.76 -25.57
C TYR A 7 -23.44 8.34 -25.18
N ARG A 8 -22.22 7.96 -25.58
CA ARG A 8 -21.57 6.72 -25.16
C ARG A 8 -21.02 6.97 -23.76
N LYS A 9 -21.54 6.29 -22.74
CA LYS A 9 -21.02 6.37 -21.36
C LYS A 9 -19.52 5.99 -21.38
N PRO A 10 -18.61 6.80 -20.82
CA PRO A 10 -17.24 6.36 -20.62
C PRO A 10 -17.24 5.24 -19.57
N GLY A 11 -16.85 4.05 -20.01
CA GLY A 11 -16.60 2.92 -19.14
C GLY A 11 -15.14 2.95 -18.70
N THR A 12 -14.93 3.09 -17.39
CA THR A 12 -13.70 2.73 -16.67
C THR A 12 -14.10 2.49 -15.22
N GLY A 13 -14.05 1.23 -14.76
CA GLY A 13 -14.34 0.88 -13.37
C GLY A 13 -14.59 -0.62 -13.18
N CYS A 14 -13.79 -1.25 -12.31
CA CYS A 14 -13.90 -2.62 -11.77
C CYS A 14 -14.41 -3.69 -12.77
N GLY A 15 -13.50 -4.19 -13.61
CA GLY A 15 -13.74 -5.33 -14.49
C GLY A 15 -13.74 -6.66 -13.69
N LYS A 16 -14.83 -7.41 -13.84
CA LYS A 16 -15.02 -8.76 -13.30
C LYS A 16 -13.86 -9.68 -13.67
N ARG A 17 -13.34 -10.45 -12.70
CA ARG A 17 -12.67 -11.73 -13.01
C ARG A 17 -13.75 -12.78 -13.23
N ASP A 18 -14.16 -12.91 -14.49
CA ASP A 18 -15.02 -14.00 -14.94
C ASP A 18 -14.21 -15.32 -14.91
N THR A 19 -14.53 -16.21 -13.98
CA THR A 19 -14.22 -17.64 -14.14
C THR A 19 -15.41 -18.27 -14.85
N GLY A 20 -15.18 -18.65 -16.11
CA GLY A 20 -16.23 -19.18 -16.96
C GLY A 20 -16.68 -20.56 -16.55
N THR A 21 -18.00 -20.76 -16.55
CA THR A 21 -18.60 -21.99 -17.08
C THR A 21 -19.95 -21.65 -17.72
N ARG A 22 -20.13 -22.16 -18.94
CA ARG A 22 -21.27 -21.96 -19.85
C ARG A 22 -22.44 -22.88 -19.51
N SER A 23 -23.58 -22.51 -20.10
CA SER A 23 -24.77 -23.32 -20.48
C SER A 23 -25.89 -23.41 -19.44
N ASP A 24 -27.17 -23.27 -19.77
CA ASP A 24 -27.90 -22.92 -21.00
C ASP A 24 -29.23 -22.27 -20.60
N GLY A 25 -29.85 -21.52 -21.50
CA GLY A 25 -31.02 -20.68 -21.20
C GLY A 25 -32.33 -21.43 -21.04
N ASN A 26 -33.32 -20.74 -20.44
CA ASN A 26 -34.70 -20.76 -20.92
C ASN A 26 -35.47 -19.57 -20.32
N SER A 27 -36.08 -18.78 -21.20
CA SER A 27 -37.00 -17.71 -20.84
C SER A 27 -38.37 -18.31 -20.51
N ASN A 28 -39.00 -17.91 -19.41
CA ASN A 28 -40.45 -17.79 -19.44
C ASN A 28 -40.97 -16.68 -18.50
N SER A 29 -41.78 -15.83 -19.12
CA SER A 29 -42.61 -14.80 -18.50
C SER A 29 -43.75 -15.47 -17.74
N GLY A 30 -43.94 -15.11 -16.48
CA GLY A 30 -45.09 -15.53 -15.68
C GLY A 30 -45.25 -14.63 -14.48
N THR A 31 -46.18 -13.68 -14.59
CA THR A 31 -46.78 -12.97 -13.46
C THR A 31 -47.44 -13.97 -12.53
N ASP A 32 -47.06 -13.99 -11.25
CA ASP A 32 -48.01 -14.32 -10.20
C ASP A 32 -47.58 -13.70 -8.87
N ASN A 33 -48.37 -12.72 -8.46
CA ASN A 33 -48.42 -12.17 -7.13
C ASN A 33 -49.14 -13.20 -6.23
N ARG A 34 -48.38 -13.90 -5.38
CA ARG A 34 -48.98 -14.67 -4.28
C ARG A 34 -48.16 -14.52 -3.01
N SER A 35 -48.78 -13.77 -2.10
CA SER A 35 -48.52 -13.71 -0.66
C SER A 35 -48.19 -15.08 -0.08
N SER A 36 -47.01 -15.20 0.53
CA SER A 36 -46.61 -16.31 1.38
C SER A 36 -45.92 -15.78 2.63
N THR A 37 -46.73 -15.71 3.67
CA THR A 37 -46.47 -15.83 5.11
C THR A 37 -45.03 -16.17 5.56
N GLY A 38 -44.45 -15.25 6.32
CA GLY A 38 -43.70 -15.50 7.56
C GLY A 38 -42.34 -16.18 7.48
N TYR A 39 -41.26 -15.38 7.47
CA TYR A 39 -40.00 -15.71 8.14
C TYR A 39 -39.32 -14.43 8.67
N THR A 40 -39.09 -14.45 9.98
CA THR A 40 -38.09 -13.77 10.83
C THR A 40 -37.29 -12.58 10.29
N GLY A 41 -37.22 -11.52 11.10
CA GLY A 41 -36.54 -10.24 10.83
C GLY A 41 -35.19 -10.38 10.12
N HIS A 42 -35.15 -9.78 8.92
CA HIS A 42 -33.93 -9.48 8.19
C HIS A 42 -33.65 -7.97 8.32
N PRO A 43 -32.38 -7.56 8.39
CA PRO A 43 -32.01 -6.14 8.42
C PRO A 43 -32.62 -5.45 7.21
N GLU A 44 -33.08 -4.21 7.42
CA GLU A 44 -33.71 -3.37 6.42
C GLU A 44 -32.89 -3.42 5.11
N VAL A 45 -33.51 -3.89 4.03
CA VAL A 45 -32.83 -4.09 2.74
C VAL A 45 -32.58 -2.72 2.11
N LEU A 46 -31.48 -2.08 2.51
CA LEU A 46 -31.21 -0.66 2.28
C LEU A 46 -30.72 -0.34 0.86
N TYR A 47 -30.17 -1.32 0.15
CA TYR A 47 -29.46 -1.08 -1.11
C TYR A 47 -30.03 -1.83 -2.32
N ASN A 48 -29.85 -1.22 -3.49
CA ASN A 48 -30.04 -1.82 -4.81
C ASN A 48 -28.85 -2.72 -5.13
N ASP A 49 -29.14 -3.85 -5.75
CA ASP A 49 -28.11 -4.79 -6.19
C ASP A 49 -27.28 -4.19 -7.33
N GLY A 50 -25.98 -4.47 -7.31
CA GLY A 50 -25.05 -3.95 -8.31
C GLY A 50 -23.64 -3.81 -7.76
N THR A 51 -22.74 -3.33 -8.61
CA THR A 51 -21.41 -2.88 -8.19
C THR A 51 -21.34 -1.37 -8.35
N TYR A 52 -21.01 -0.70 -7.27
CA TYR A 52 -20.96 0.76 -7.17
C TYR A 52 -19.53 1.17 -6.88
N THR A 53 -19.05 2.21 -7.56
CA THR A 53 -17.71 2.76 -7.34
C THR A 53 -17.83 4.13 -6.70
N GLY A 54 -17.13 4.34 -5.60
CA GLY A 54 -16.94 5.64 -4.98
C GLY A 54 -15.47 5.97 -4.84
N THR A 55 -15.18 7.27 -4.75
CA THR A 55 -13.80 7.78 -4.67
C THR A 55 -13.62 8.56 -3.37
N GLY A 56 -12.55 8.26 -2.65
CA GLY A 56 -12.08 9.04 -1.50
C GLY A 56 -10.65 9.52 -1.70
N ILE A 57 -10.18 10.37 -0.78
CA ILE A 57 -8.80 10.88 -0.76
C ILE A 57 -8.11 10.32 0.49
N GLY A 58 -7.06 9.54 0.28
CA GLY A 58 -6.18 9.01 1.31
C GLY A 58 -4.93 9.86 1.50
N TYR A 59 -3.92 9.28 2.17
CA TYR A 59 -2.64 9.94 2.45
C TYR A 59 -1.81 10.13 1.17
N GLY A 60 -1.79 9.12 0.30
CA GLY A 60 -1.00 9.11 -0.94
C GLY A 60 -1.75 9.64 -2.16
N GLY A 61 -3.07 9.81 -2.06
CA GLY A 61 -3.88 10.37 -3.13
C GLY A 61 -5.26 9.74 -3.27
N LYS A 62 -5.71 9.52 -4.50
CA LYS A 62 -7.09 9.05 -4.77
C LYS A 62 -7.22 7.56 -4.52
N ILE A 63 -8.26 7.18 -3.77
CA ILE A 63 -8.64 5.80 -3.49
C ILE A 63 -9.98 5.52 -4.18
N ASN A 64 -10.03 4.50 -5.02
CA ASN A 64 -11.26 4.03 -5.66
C ASN A 64 -11.74 2.75 -4.97
N ILE A 65 -12.93 2.81 -4.37
CA ILE A 65 -13.57 1.68 -3.67
C ILE A 65 -14.75 1.18 -4.48
N CYS A 66 -14.79 -0.13 -4.72
CA CYS A 66 -15.89 -0.83 -5.36
C CYS A 66 -16.67 -1.61 -4.31
N VAL A 67 -17.97 -1.41 -4.22
CA VAL A 67 -18.87 -2.13 -3.31
C VAL A 67 -19.84 -2.96 -4.15
N THR A 68 -19.88 -4.27 -3.92
CA THR A 68 -20.80 -5.18 -4.60
C THR A 68 -21.92 -5.62 -3.67
N ILE A 69 -23.14 -5.45 -4.14
CA ILE A 69 -24.37 -5.66 -3.39
C ILE A 69 -25.20 -6.72 -4.09
N LYS A 70 -25.66 -7.72 -3.32
CA LYS A 70 -26.56 -8.79 -3.76
C LYS A 70 -27.63 -9.02 -2.71
N ASP A 71 -28.87 -9.18 -3.14
CA ASP A 71 -30.03 -9.31 -2.27
C ASP A 71 -30.11 -8.14 -1.25
N GLY A 72 -29.68 -6.96 -1.68
CA GLY A 72 -29.54 -5.73 -0.91
C GLY A 72 -28.53 -5.75 0.24
N MET A 73 -27.62 -6.73 0.29
CA MET A 73 -26.51 -6.81 1.23
C MET A 73 -25.16 -6.57 0.54
N ILE A 74 -24.25 -5.88 1.23
CA ILE A 74 -22.83 -5.75 0.86
C ILE A 74 -22.19 -7.13 0.93
N THR A 75 -21.79 -7.66 -0.22
CA THR A 75 -21.14 -8.98 -0.36
C THR A 75 -19.65 -8.87 -0.61
N GLU A 76 -19.18 -7.74 -1.14
CA GLU A 76 -17.76 -7.52 -1.42
C GLU A 76 -17.44 -6.02 -1.34
N VAL A 77 -16.26 -5.71 -0.81
CA VAL A 77 -15.65 -4.38 -0.89
C VAL A 77 -14.24 -4.58 -1.46
N SER A 78 -13.97 -3.99 -2.61
CA SER A 78 -12.70 -4.11 -3.35
C SER A 78 -12.16 -2.73 -3.75
N GLN A 79 -10.95 -2.70 -4.31
CA GLN A 79 -10.22 -1.46 -4.60
C GLN A 79 -9.46 -1.55 -5.93
N THR A 80 -9.19 -0.40 -6.57
CA THR A 80 -8.43 -0.32 -7.84
C THR A 80 -7.29 0.70 -7.77
N ASN A 81 -6.48 0.65 -6.71
CA ASN A 81 -5.45 1.62 -6.32
C ASN A 81 -4.53 2.02 -7.46
N GLU A 82 -4.58 3.30 -7.82
CA GLU A 82 -3.63 3.93 -8.76
C GLU A 82 -2.84 5.09 -8.10
N GLY A 83 -3.09 5.43 -6.83
CA GLY A 83 -2.39 6.58 -6.21
C GLY A 83 -2.51 6.67 -4.70
N GLU A 84 -2.12 5.63 -3.96
CA GLU A 84 -2.04 5.65 -2.50
C GLU A 84 -0.74 5.01 -2.01
N THR A 85 -0.24 5.40 -0.83
CA THR A 85 0.92 4.75 -0.20
C THR A 85 0.55 3.35 0.29
N PRO A 86 1.18 2.26 -0.21
CA PRO A 86 0.75 0.89 0.05
C PRO A 86 0.64 0.52 1.54
N ARG A 87 1.54 1.04 2.39
CA ARG A 87 1.56 0.73 3.82
C ARG A 87 0.35 1.27 4.59
N TYR A 88 0.08 2.57 4.45
CA TYR A 88 -1.03 3.22 5.16
C TYR A 88 -2.37 2.68 4.69
N PHE A 89 -2.49 2.48 3.38
CA PHE A 89 -3.66 1.84 2.80
C PHE A 89 -3.88 0.44 3.35
N ARG A 90 -2.86 -0.44 3.30
CA ARG A 90 -2.97 -1.83 3.75
C ARG A 90 -3.34 -1.93 5.23
N ASN A 91 -2.75 -1.08 6.08
CA ASN A 91 -3.07 -1.04 7.51
C ASN A 91 -4.53 -0.65 7.76
N ALA A 92 -5.03 0.38 7.06
CA ALA A 92 -6.42 0.80 7.16
C ALA A 92 -7.37 -0.26 6.56
N TRP A 93 -7.03 -0.79 5.39
CA TRP A 93 -7.83 -1.74 4.60
C TRP A 93 -8.12 -3.03 5.37
N ASN A 94 -7.11 -3.61 6.01
CA ASN A 94 -7.23 -4.87 6.75
C ASN A 94 -8.21 -4.80 7.94
N VAL A 95 -8.52 -3.60 8.42
CA VAL A 95 -9.47 -3.38 9.53
C VAL A 95 -10.82 -2.90 9.01
N ILE A 96 -10.83 -1.96 8.07
CA ILE A 96 -12.05 -1.27 7.65
C ILE A 96 -12.87 -2.10 6.67
N GLN A 97 -12.22 -2.79 5.71
CA GLN A 97 -12.92 -3.64 4.74
C GLN A 97 -13.82 -4.68 5.42
N PRO A 98 -13.33 -5.52 6.37
CA PRO A 98 -14.19 -6.48 7.05
C PRO A 98 -15.23 -5.80 7.95
N ALA A 99 -14.93 -4.63 8.53
CA ALA A 99 -15.88 -3.87 9.34
C ALA A 99 -17.09 -3.37 8.52
N ILE A 100 -16.87 -2.90 7.28
CA ILE A 100 -17.95 -2.49 6.37
C ILE A 100 -18.84 -3.68 6.02
N ILE A 101 -18.23 -4.83 5.67
CA ILE A 101 -18.98 -6.05 5.36
C ILE A 101 -19.76 -6.54 6.58
N ALA A 102 -19.17 -6.50 7.77
CA ALA A 102 -19.84 -6.94 9.00
C ALA A 102 -20.99 -6.02 9.42
N LYS A 103 -20.80 -4.69 9.33
CA LYS A 103 -21.81 -3.70 9.74
C LYS A 103 -22.85 -3.41 8.66
N GLN A 104 -22.57 -3.78 7.41
CA GLN A 104 -23.40 -3.40 6.27
C GLN A 104 -23.57 -1.88 6.12
N SER A 105 -22.61 -1.10 6.63
CA SER A 105 -22.61 0.37 6.64
C SER A 105 -21.19 0.89 6.88
N THR A 106 -20.94 2.15 6.51
CA THR A 106 -19.73 2.89 6.88
C THR A 106 -19.86 3.63 8.21
N ASP A 107 -21.09 3.79 8.71
CA ASP A 107 -21.35 4.62 9.89
C ASP A 107 -20.82 3.96 11.17
N GLY A 108 -20.17 4.79 12.01
CA GLY A 108 -19.59 4.35 13.27
C GLY A 108 -18.41 3.38 13.12
N ILE A 109 -17.77 3.30 11.95
CA ILE A 109 -16.47 2.62 11.81
C ILE A 109 -15.36 3.61 12.15
N ASP A 110 -14.55 3.27 13.14
CA ASP A 110 -13.43 4.08 13.57
C ASP A 110 -12.26 4.00 12.58
N THR A 111 -11.48 5.08 12.54
CA THR A 111 -10.24 5.12 11.76
C THR A 111 -9.13 4.33 12.47
N VAL A 112 -8.15 3.87 11.70
CA VAL A 112 -7.00 3.12 12.23
C VAL A 112 -5.90 4.07 12.63
N SER A 113 -5.41 3.96 13.88
CA SER A 113 -4.29 4.77 14.36
C SER A 113 -3.03 4.59 13.50
N GLY A 114 -2.41 5.70 13.12
CA GLY A 114 -1.26 5.70 12.21
C GLY A 114 -1.59 5.50 10.73
N ALA A 115 -2.88 5.38 10.37
CA ALA A 115 -3.37 5.34 9.00
C ALA A 115 -4.68 6.15 8.85
N THR A 116 -4.82 7.24 9.60
CA THR A 116 -6.06 8.03 9.70
C THR A 116 -6.54 8.54 8.34
N TYR A 117 -5.67 9.19 7.56
CA TYR A 117 -6.03 9.73 6.24
C TYR A 117 -6.46 8.63 5.26
N SER A 118 -5.72 7.52 5.18
CA SER A 118 -6.11 6.38 4.34
C SER A 118 -7.41 5.72 4.82
N SER A 119 -7.64 5.67 6.14
CA SER A 119 -8.88 5.17 6.73
C SER A 119 -10.08 6.01 6.30
N GLU A 120 -9.96 7.33 6.39
CA GLU A 120 -10.98 8.26 5.93
C GLU A 120 -11.23 8.11 4.43
N GLY A 121 -10.18 8.04 3.61
CA GLY A 121 -10.32 7.84 2.17
C GLY A 121 -11.07 6.56 1.80
N ILE A 122 -10.82 5.45 2.49
CA ILE A 122 -11.56 4.18 2.30
C ILE A 122 -13.02 4.36 2.71
N LEU A 123 -13.29 4.95 3.88
CA LEU A 123 -14.65 5.15 4.39
C LEU A 123 -15.46 6.10 3.49
N TYR A 124 -14.86 7.19 3.01
CA TYR A 124 -15.50 8.11 2.07
C TYR A 124 -15.78 7.46 0.73
N GLY A 125 -14.83 6.71 0.17
CA GLY A 125 -15.04 5.98 -1.07
C GLY A 125 -16.17 4.95 -0.96
N ALA A 126 -16.17 4.17 0.12
CA ALA A 126 -17.23 3.21 0.40
C ALA A 126 -18.59 3.90 0.60
N LYS A 127 -18.64 4.99 1.37
CA LYS A 127 -19.88 5.75 1.61
C LYS A 127 -20.45 6.30 0.31
N SER A 128 -19.60 6.89 -0.54
CA SER A 128 -20.00 7.38 -1.85
C SER A 128 -20.55 6.27 -2.76
N ALA A 129 -19.99 5.06 -2.69
CA ALA A 129 -20.54 3.90 -3.40
C ALA A 129 -21.91 3.46 -2.84
N LEU A 130 -22.06 3.45 -1.51
CA LEU A 130 -23.30 3.06 -0.84
C LEU A 130 -24.44 4.07 -1.07
N GLU A 131 -24.13 5.37 -1.10
CA GLU A 131 -25.11 6.42 -1.41
C GLU A 131 -25.69 6.27 -2.82
N GLN A 132 -24.88 5.85 -3.80
CA GLN A 132 -25.35 5.52 -5.15
C GLN A 132 -26.25 4.27 -5.17
N ALA A 133 -26.09 3.39 -4.18
CA ALA A 133 -26.82 2.14 -4.10
C ALA A 133 -28.17 2.26 -3.36
N LEU A 134 -28.44 3.35 -2.63
CA LEU A 134 -29.64 3.45 -1.78
C LEU A 134 -30.94 3.15 -2.53
N LYS A 135 -31.76 2.23 -1.98
CA LYS A 135 -33.14 2.00 -2.43
C LYS A 135 -33.99 3.19 -1.98
N THR A 136 -34.52 3.94 -2.94
CA THR A 136 -35.46 5.03 -2.67
C THR A 136 -36.80 4.42 -2.23
N SER A 137 -36.93 4.07 -0.95
CA SER A 137 -38.20 3.61 -0.39
C SER A 137 -38.53 4.20 0.98
N ASP A 138 -37.61 4.86 1.66
CA ASP A 138 -37.93 5.79 2.75
C ASP A 138 -36.68 6.66 3.05
N ILE A 139 -36.71 7.92 2.62
CA ILE A 139 -35.81 8.94 3.17
C ILE A 139 -36.65 9.96 3.93
N THR A 140 -36.95 9.66 5.20
CA THR A 140 -36.79 10.72 6.20
C THR A 140 -35.30 11.02 6.23
N ALA A 141 -34.89 12.03 5.48
CA ALA A 141 -33.52 12.54 5.48
C ALA A 141 -33.13 12.86 6.93
N THR A 142 -32.35 11.99 7.56
CA THR A 142 -31.59 12.34 8.75
C THR A 142 -30.63 13.45 8.30
N PRO A 143 -30.67 14.65 8.91
CA PRO A 143 -29.80 15.73 8.47
C PRO A 143 -28.35 15.26 8.53
N THR A 144 -27.61 15.53 7.45
CA THR A 144 -26.16 15.50 7.41
C THR A 144 -25.61 15.97 8.77
N PRO A 145 -24.78 15.19 9.49
CA PRO A 145 -24.12 15.72 10.65
C PRO A 145 -23.35 16.96 10.17
N ASN A 146 -23.72 18.11 10.72
CA ASN A 146 -22.99 19.35 10.53
C ASN A 146 -21.51 19.03 10.79
N PRO A 147 -20.57 19.40 9.91
CA PRO A 147 -19.16 19.13 10.18
C PRO A 147 -18.86 19.63 11.59
N THR A 148 -18.44 18.72 12.47
CA THR A 148 -17.90 19.12 13.76
C THR A 148 -16.75 20.05 13.42
N ALA A 149 -16.86 21.31 13.87
CA ALA A 149 -15.85 22.31 13.62
C ALA A 149 -14.48 21.70 13.94
N THR A 150 -13.60 21.73 12.95
CA THR A 150 -12.17 21.49 13.14
C THR A 150 -11.77 22.23 14.42
N PRO A 151 -11.18 21.55 15.43
CA PRO A 151 -10.70 22.27 16.61
C PRO A 151 -9.82 23.42 16.11
N GLU A 152 -10.12 24.63 16.57
CA GLU A 152 -9.29 25.79 16.26
C GLU A 152 -7.84 25.43 16.57
N PRO A 153 -6.89 25.68 15.65
CA PRO A 153 -5.49 25.37 15.90
C PRO A 153 -5.10 26.06 17.20
N THR A 154 -4.75 25.26 18.21
CA THR A 154 -4.13 25.79 19.41
C THR A 154 -2.90 26.55 18.96
N ALA A 155 -2.83 27.84 19.28
CA ALA A 155 -1.75 28.71 18.87
C ALA A 155 -0.41 28.01 19.16
N ALA A 156 0.40 27.85 18.11
CA ALA A 156 1.75 27.35 18.23
C ALA A 156 2.48 28.22 19.27
N PRO A 157 3.27 27.63 20.19
CA PRO A 157 4.05 28.42 21.14
C PRO A 157 4.89 29.46 20.39
N GLU A 158 4.94 30.69 20.91
CA GLU A 158 5.74 31.75 20.31
C GLU A 158 7.19 31.29 20.13
N PRO A 159 7.81 31.58 18.97
CA PRO A 159 9.18 31.16 18.70
C PRO A 159 10.11 31.79 19.74
N THR A 160 10.76 30.94 20.53
CA THR A 160 11.87 31.37 21.38
C THR A 160 13.00 31.86 20.45
N ALA A 161 13.50 33.07 20.70
CA ALA A 161 14.53 33.69 19.88
C ALA A 161 15.72 32.74 19.67
N ALA A 162 16.08 32.53 18.41
CA ALA A 162 17.25 31.76 18.03
C ALA A 162 18.51 32.41 18.64
N PRO A 163 19.46 31.63 19.18
CA PRO A 163 20.73 32.17 19.65
C PRO A 163 21.46 32.87 18.49
N GLU A 164 22.11 33.99 18.80
CA GLU A 164 22.89 34.75 17.82
C GLU A 164 24.00 33.87 17.21
N PRO A 165 24.27 34.01 15.89
CA PRO A 165 25.26 33.20 15.21
C PRO A 165 26.67 33.50 15.72
N THR A 166 27.34 32.49 16.27
CA THR A 166 28.77 32.53 16.56
C THR A 166 29.54 32.65 15.23
N ALA A 167 30.52 33.56 15.17
CA ALA A 167 31.28 33.85 13.96
C ALA A 167 31.93 32.58 13.36
N THR A 168 31.70 32.38 12.07
CA THR A 168 32.30 31.32 11.26
C THR A 168 33.84 31.47 11.26
N PRO A 169 34.62 30.42 11.59
CA PRO A 169 36.07 30.48 11.48
C PRO A 169 36.50 30.68 10.02
N GLU A 170 37.57 31.46 9.82
CA GLU A 170 38.15 31.69 8.49
C GLU A 170 38.60 30.37 7.83
N PRO A 171 38.39 30.21 6.51
CA PRO A 171 38.75 29.00 5.80
C PRO A 171 40.27 28.81 5.79
N THR A 172 40.72 27.64 6.27
CA THR A 172 42.10 27.19 6.11
C THR A 172 42.32 26.79 4.66
N ALA A 173 43.45 27.20 4.06
CA ALA A 173 43.77 26.97 2.66
C ALA A 173 43.67 25.49 2.27
N THR A 174 42.91 25.22 1.20
CA THR A 174 42.78 23.91 0.57
C THR A 174 44.16 23.44 0.08
N PRO A 175 44.63 22.24 0.47
CA PRO A 175 45.88 21.70 -0.07
C PRO A 175 45.74 21.46 -1.58
N GLU A 176 46.83 21.68 -2.32
CA GLU A 176 46.92 21.37 -3.75
C GLU A 176 46.62 19.88 -4.03
N PRO A 177 45.89 19.56 -5.11
CA PRO A 177 45.59 18.18 -5.47
C PRO A 177 46.88 17.45 -5.83
N THR A 178 47.19 16.44 -5.01
CA THR A 178 48.21 15.43 -5.36
C THR A 178 47.69 14.62 -6.54
N ALA A 179 48.55 14.39 -7.54
CA ALA A 179 48.20 13.65 -8.75
C ALA A 179 47.55 12.30 -8.41
N ALA A 180 46.43 12.01 -9.09
CA ALA A 180 45.73 10.74 -8.98
C ALA A 180 46.69 9.58 -9.35
N PRO A 181 46.81 8.54 -8.53
CA PRO A 181 47.59 7.36 -8.90
C PRO A 181 46.98 6.72 -10.16
N GLU A 182 47.84 6.22 -11.03
CA GLU A 182 47.40 5.40 -12.17
C GLU A 182 46.57 4.20 -11.67
N PRO A 183 45.53 3.79 -12.42
CA PRO A 183 44.66 2.68 -12.03
C PRO A 183 45.49 1.41 -11.87
N THR A 184 45.70 1.03 -10.62
CA THR A 184 46.26 -0.27 -10.27
C THR A 184 45.22 -1.33 -10.65
N ALA A 185 45.64 -2.36 -11.38
CA ALA A 185 44.78 -3.47 -11.78
C ALA A 185 44.01 -3.99 -10.55
N ALA A 186 42.70 -4.19 -10.72
CA ALA A 186 41.84 -4.79 -9.70
C ALA A 186 42.51 -6.09 -9.20
N PRO A 187 42.68 -6.26 -7.88
CA PRO A 187 43.25 -7.49 -7.36
C PRO A 187 42.36 -8.65 -7.77
N GLU A 188 42.95 -9.71 -8.32
CA GLU A 188 42.26 -10.99 -8.42
C GLU A 188 41.78 -11.38 -7.00
N PRO A 189 40.54 -11.88 -6.86
CA PRO A 189 39.96 -12.17 -5.55
C PRO A 189 40.83 -13.18 -4.81
N THR A 190 41.50 -12.69 -3.77
CA THR A 190 42.24 -13.53 -2.84
C THR A 190 41.23 -14.21 -1.92
N THR A 191 41.18 -15.54 -1.97
CA THR A 191 40.31 -16.41 -1.17
C THR A 191 40.52 -16.17 0.34
N ALA A 192 39.62 -15.40 0.95
CA ALA A 192 39.40 -15.40 2.40
C ALA A 192 38.61 -16.66 2.81
N PRO A 193 38.75 -17.17 4.05
CA PRO A 193 38.05 -18.37 4.51
C PRO A 193 36.54 -18.18 4.38
N GLY A 194 35.93 -18.91 3.44
CA GLY A 194 34.55 -18.69 3.04
C GLY A 194 33.56 -18.99 4.15
N ALA A 195 32.45 -18.25 4.17
CA ALA A 195 31.27 -18.53 4.99
C ALA A 195 30.61 -19.90 4.64
N GLY A 196 31.15 -20.62 3.66
CA GLY A 196 30.81 -22.00 3.34
C GLY A 196 29.61 -22.13 2.41
N TYR A 197 29.20 -21.04 1.76
CA TYR A 197 28.07 -21.04 0.84
C TYR A 197 28.41 -21.74 -0.48
N LYS A 198 27.39 -22.28 -1.13
CA LYS A 198 27.46 -22.79 -2.50
C LYS A 198 27.54 -21.60 -3.45
N ASP A 199 28.43 -21.72 -4.43
CA ASP A 199 28.58 -20.71 -5.48
C ASP A 199 27.33 -20.67 -6.37
N GLY A 200 26.90 -19.46 -6.74
CA GLY A 200 25.69 -19.25 -7.52
C GLY A 200 25.08 -17.87 -7.34
N SER A 201 24.00 -17.63 -8.06
CA SER A 201 23.15 -16.44 -7.89
C SER A 201 21.87 -16.87 -7.19
N TYR A 202 21.50 -16.17 -6.12
CA TYR A 202 20.36 -16.52 -5.28
C TYR A 202 19.47 -15.31 -5.07
N THR A 203 18.18 -15.49 -5.31
CA THR A 203 17.18 -14.42 -5.16
C THR A 203 16.31 -14.68 -3.95
N GLY A 204 16.19 -13.68 -3.08
CA GLY A 204 15.33 -13.71 -1.91
C GLY A 204 14.36 -12.54 -1.93
N THR A 205 13.23 -12.71 -1.25
CA THR A 205 12.19 -11.68 -1.13
C THR A 205 11.91 -11.38 0.33
N GLY A 206 11.46 -10.14 0.59
CA GLY A 206 11.05 -9.68 1.91
C GLY A 206 10.00 -8.58 1.80
N GLU A 207 9.26 -8.33 2.88
CA GLU A 207 8.23 -7.27 2.88
C GLU A 207 8.82 -5.96 3.43
N GLY A 208 9.02 -4.99 2.53
CA GLY A 208 9.49 -3.64 2.84
C GLY A 208 8.34 -2.63 3.03
N PHE A 209 8.70 -1.33 3.02
CA PHE A 209 7.74 -0.24 3.22
C PHE A 209 6.70 -0.13 2.10
N ASN A 210 7.14 -0.21 0.83
CA ASN A 210 6.28 -0.08 -0.35
C ASN A 210 5.80 -1.43 -0.94
N GLY A 211 6.08 -2.54 -0.27
CA GLY A 211 5.66 -3.88 -0.69
C GLY A 211 6.83 -4.85 -0.72
N GLN A 212 6.72 -5.88 -1.57
CA GLN A 212 7.74 -6.90 -1.68
C GLN A 212 9.03 -6.32 -2.30
N VAL A 213 10.15 -6.54 -1.62
CA VAL A 213 11.50 -6.21 -2.07
C VAL A 213 12.19 -7.49 -2.50
N THR A 214 12.83 -7.46 -3.67
CA THR A 214 13.56 -8.60 -4.23
C THR A 214 15.05 -8.29 -4.27
N VAL A 215 15.86 -9.15 -3.66
CA VAL A 215 17.32 -9.02 -3.60
C VAL A 215 17.96 -10.26 -4.22
N THR A 216 18.93 -10.03 -5.09
CA THR A 216 19.75 -11.08 -5.69
C THR A 216 21.18 -10.95 -5.17
N ILE A 217 21.69 -12.01 -4.54
CA ILE A 217 23.09 -12.12 -4.11
C ILE A 217 23.87 -12.99 -5.10
N ASN A 218 25.14 -12.70 -5.29
CA ASN A 218 26.07 -13.56 -6.02
C ASN A 218 27.11 -14.09 -5.04
N VAL A 219 27.29 -15.40 -5.06
CA VAL A 219 28.25 -16.13 -4.23
C VAL A 219 29.33 -16.73 -5.13
N SER A 220 30.59 -16.50 -4.77
CA SER A 220 31.75 -17.09 -5.43
C SER A 220 32.84 -17.41 -4.42
N GLY A 221 33.47 -18.58 -4.56
CA GLY A 221 34.48 -19.06 -3.62
C GLY A 221 33.93 -19.19 -2.20
N GLY A 222 32.64 -19.50 -2.04
CA GLY A 222 31.96 -19.61 -0.76
C GLY A 222 31.72 -18.29 -0.01
N ASN A 223 31.84 -17.15 -0.70
CA ASN A 223 31.61 -15.80 -0.16
C ASN A 223 30.57 -15.05 -1.00
N ILE A 224 29.76 -14.22 -0.35
CA ILE A 224 28.89 -13.22 -0.98
C ILE A 224 29.80 -12.12 -1.55
N VAL A 225 29.89 -12.06 -2.88
CA VAL A 225 30.75 -11.12 -3.61
C VAL A 225 30.01 -9.88 -4.08
N SER A 226 28.70 -9.97 -4.28
CA SER A 226 27.86 -8.82 -4.62
C SER A 226 26.40 -9.10 -4.30
N ALA A 227 25.63 -8.03 -4.22
CA ALA A 227 24.18 -8.11 -4.19
C ALA A 227 23.59 -6.92 -4.96
N GLY A 228 22.42 -7.14 -5.55
CA GLY A 228 21.61 -6.11 -6.17
C GLY A 228 20.15 -6.32 -5.77
N TYR A 229 19.32 -5.32 -6.03
CA TYR A 229 17.88 -5.44 -5.90
C TYR A 229 17.22 -5.05 -7.22
N ASP A 230 16.12 -5.70 -7.55
CA ASP A 230 15.26 -5.31 -8.67
C ASP A 230 14.05 -4.59 -8.06
N GLY A 231 14.03 -3.25 -8.18
CA GLY A 231 12.92 -2.42 -7.72
C GLY A 231 13.12 -0.95 -8.07
N GLU A 232 12.07 -0.30 -8.56
CA GLU A 232 12.00 1.14 -8.88
C GLU A 232 11.73 1.99 -7.62
N ASP A 233 12.20 1.54 -6.44
CA ASP A 233 11.96 2.24 -5.18
C ASP A 233 13.00 3.39 -5.05
N ASP A 234 12.76 4.47 -5.81
CA ASP A 234 13.60 5.69 -5.90
C ASP A 234 13.50 6.60 -4.64
N GLU A 235 13.01 6.05 -3.53
CA GLU A 235 12.80 6.78 -2.28
C GLU A 235 14.12 6.83 -1.47
N PRO A 236 14.59 8.02 -1.02
CA PRO A 236 15.90 8.18 -0.39
C PRO A 236 16.06 7.32 0.88
N GLU A 237 14.98 7.01 1.58
CA GLU A 237 14.91 6.13 2.73
C GLU A 237 15.26 4.68 2.36
N PHE A 238 14.81 4.19 1.21
CA PHE A 238 15.17 2.86 0.73
C PHE A 238 16.66 2.79 0.39
N SER A 239 17.19 3.81 -0.29
CA SER A 239 18.62 3.91 -0.61
C SER A 239 19.50 3.90 0.66
N ASN A 240 19.07 4.60 1.71
CA ASN A 240 19.76 4.60 3.00
C ASN A 240 19.73 3.22 3.67
N ALA A 241 18.57 2.54 3.66
CA ALA A 241 18.47 1.17 4.16
C ALA A 241 19.35 0.21 3.36
N TRP A 242 19.30 0.28 2.03
CA TRP A 242 20.12 -0.55 1.14
C TRP A 242 21.60 -0.39 1.46
N ASN A 243 22.11 0.84 1.45
CA ASN A 243 23.53 1.09 1.72
C ASN A 243 23.96 0.61 3.11
N GLY A 244 23.13 0.82 4.14
CA GLY A 244 23.45 0.37 5.49
C GLY A 244 23.43 -1.15 5.65
N ILE A 245 22.42 -1.83 5.08
CA ILE A 245 22.25 -3.28 5.19
C ILE A 245 23.26 -4.02 4.30
N TYR A 246 23.45 -3.57 3.05
CA TYR A 246 24.38 -4.17 2.10
C TYR A 246 25.81 -4.21 2.66
N ASN A 247 26.29 -3.10 3.23
CA ASN A 247 27.63 -3.04 3.82
C ASN A 247 27.78 -3.96 5.04
N GLN A 248 26.72 -4.10 5.85
CA GLN A 248 26.73 -5.06 6.97
C GLN A 248 26.78 -6.51 6.47
N VAL A 249 26.01 -6.85 5.43
CA VAL A 249 26.01 -8.20 4.84
C VAL A 249 27.38 -8.54 4.25
N LEU A 250 27.98 -7.64 3.47
CA LEU A 250 29.31 -7.89 2.92
C LEU A 250 30.39 -7.99 4.00
N GLY A 251 30.32 -7.16 5.04
CA GLY A 251 31.27 -7.20 6.15
C GLY A 251 31.14 -8.44 7.03
N ARG A 252 29.92 -8.96 7.21
CA ARG A 252 29.64 -10.11 8.08
C ARG A 252 29.57 -11.44 7.34
N GLN A 253 29.36 -11.42 6.02
CA GLN A 253 29.04 -12.60 5.21
C GLN A 253 27.85 -13.40 5.76
N SER A 254 26.88 -12.69 6.35
CA SER A 254 25.69 -13.26 6.99
C SER A 254 24.56 -12.21 7.06
N ALA A 255 23.32 -12.70 7.13
CA ALA A 255 22.15 -11.87 7.43
C ALA A 255 21.62 -12.04 8.86
N ASP A 256 22.35 -12.76 9.71
CA ASP A 256 22.04 -12.89 11.13
C ASP A 256 22.57 -11.68 11.91
N GLY A 257 21.72 -11.13 12.78
CA GLY A 257 22.07 -10.01 13.66
C GLY A 257 22.30 -8.68 12.93
N LEU A 258 21.80 -8.51 11.71
CA LEU A 258 21.85 -7.23 11.00
C LEU A 258 21.02 -6.17 11.75
N ASP A 259 21.57 -4.97 11.84
CA ASP A 259 20.91 -3.84 12.48
C ASP A 259 20.14 -3.03 11.44
N THR A 260 18.93 -2.63 11.78
CA THR A 260 18.13 -1.73 10.95
C THR A 260 18.75 -0.34 10.87
N VAL A 261 18.58 0.35 9.74
CA VAL A 261 19.04 1.73 9.56
C VAL A 261 18.02 2.71 10.15
N SER A 262 18.51 3.67 10.95
CA SER A 262 17.68 4.74 11.53
C SER A 262 16.97 5.54 10.45
N GLY A 263 15.66 5.77 10.64
CA GLY A 263 14.82 6.47 9.66
C GLY A 263 14.33 5.58 8.49
N ALA A 264 14.87 4.37 8.35
CA ALA A 264 14.48 3.43 7.29
C ALA A 264 14.21 2.03 7.84
N THR A 265 13.68 1.93 9.05
CA THR A 265 13.48 0.67 9.79
C THR A 265 12.63 -0.34 9.02
N TYR A 266 11.54 0.10 8.38
CA TYR A 266 10.65 -0.79 7.63
C TYR A 266 11.33 -1.37 6.38
N SER A 267 11.97 -0.52 5.58
CA SER A 267 12.74 -0.96 4.41
C SER A 267 13.94 -1.83 4.80
N SER A 268 14.58 -1.52 5.94
CA SER A 268 15.67 -2.34 6.50
C SER A 268 15.17 -3.74 6.84
N ASN A 269 14.00 -3.87 7.48
CA ASN A 269 13.44 -5.19 7.81
C ASN A 269 13.12 -6.01 6.56
N GLY A 270 12.54 -5.39 5.53
CA GLY A 270 12.29 -6.05 4.24
C GLY A 270 13.57 -6.52 3.57
N LEU A 271 14.61 -5.69 3.56
CA LEU A 271 15.93 -6.05 3.03
C LEU A 271 16.59 -7.17 3.84
N ILE A 272 16.56 -7.10 5.17
CA ILE A 272 17.10 -8.16 6.05
C ILE A 272 16.41 -9.49 5.74
N GLN A 273 15.08 -9.52 5.60
CA GLN A 273 14.33 -10.72 5.22
C GLN A 273 14.74 -11.24 3.83
N ALA A 274 14.86 -10.35 2.85
CA ALA A 274 15.27 -10.72 1.50
C ALA A 274 16.68 -11.33 1.47
N PHE A 275 17.63 -10.73 2.20
CA PHE A 275 18.98 -11.27 2.36
C PHE A 275 18.98 -12.61 3.10
N GLN A 276 18.21 -12.76 4.18
CA GLN A 276 18.07 -14.05 4.89
C GLN A 276 17.52 -15.14 3.97
N SER A 277 16.49 -14.81 3.18
CA SER A 277 15.90 -15.72 2.19
C SER A 277 16.91 -16.11 1.12
N ALA A 278 17.67 -15.16 0.57
CA ALA A 278 18.67 -15.43 -0.46
C ALA A 278 19.83 -16.28 0.08
N ILE A 279 20.40 -15.90 1.23
CA ILE A 279 21.53 -16.62 1.86
C ILE A 279 21.11 -18.03 2.30
N SER A 280 19.86 -18.23 2.74
CA SER A 280 19.39 -19.57 3.12
C SER A 280 19.43 -20.57 1.97
N GLN A 281 19.26 -20.11 0.73
CA GLN A 281 19.33 -20.95 -0.48
C GLN A 281 20.77 -21.30 -0.87
N ALA A 282 21.74 -20.51 -0.41
CA ALA A 282 23.15 -20.72 -0.67
C ALA A 282 23.83 -21.68 0.34
N LYS A 283 23.10 -22.17 1.36
CA LYS A 283 23.63 -23.14 2.34
C LYS A 283 23.74 -24.57 1.79
#